data_AF-A0A378C564-F1
#
_entry.id   AF-A0A378C564-F1
#
_cell.length_a   1.000
_cell.length_b   1.000
_cell.length_c   1.000
_cell.angle_alpha   90.00
_cell.angle_beta   90.00
_cell.angle_gamma   90.00
#
_symmetry.space_group_name_H-M   'P 1'
#
loop_
_entity.id
_entity.type
_entity.pdbx_description
1 polymer ?
#
loop_
_entity_poly.entity_id
_entity_poly.type
_entity_poly.pdbx_seq_one_letter_code
_entity_poly.pdbx_strand_id
1 'polypeptide(L)'
;MIYIGTILHYDSVLSRTLKNPLWKRKRFKALITWPSDMTLWDKWEEILRNNDEDGELLARTFYDEHREAMEAGAVVSWSARPLYTLMLIRARDGHSTFDSEYQNDPVSGDDAPFATCITFWVNRLKEWSFFGSIDPSLGLKGNSRDPSAILVGGFNRMTGVLDVVEARIKKRLPSVIISDTIALQREYGCLCWSVEAVQFQEFLRTELVRQSAELGVPVPAMPVTPHSDKILRIESLQPYVFNKLIRLSPTQVTLIEQLRHFPMADHDDGPDALHMLWALCNSFGTRDGFRHVPRRQDDDRDNDNRHSGQSRQRSRSRFGNGGW
;
A
#
# COMPACT_ATOMS: atom_id res chain seq x y z
N MET A 1 -1.32 0.93 -42.15
CA MET A 1 -0.18 1.49 -41.40
C MET A 1 -0.08 0.74 -40.09
N ILE A 2 1.10 0.21 -39.75
CA ILE A 2 1.34 -0.57 -38.53
C ILE A 2 2.43 0.16 -37.74
N TYR A 3 2.19 0.44 -36.46
CA TYR A 3 3.16 1.05 -35.56
C TYR A 3 3.69 0.00 -34.58
N ILE A 4 5.01 -0.18 -34.55
CA ILE A 4 5.71 -1.08 -33.61
C ILE A 4 6.76 -0.23 -32.91
N GLY A 5 6.80 -0.30 -31.58
CA GLY A 5 7.77 0.42 -30.78
C GLY A 5 7.51 0.26 -29.29
N THR A 6 8.47 0.69 -28.48
CA THR A 6 8.39 0.72 -27.03
C THR A 6 7.82 2.05 -26.56
N ILE A 7 6.94 2.04 -25.55
CA ILE A 7 6.43 3.27 -24.93
C ILE A 7 7.44 3.75 -23.89
N LEU A 8 8.29 4.69 -24.28
CA LEU A 8 9.25 5.33 -23.36
C LEU A 8 8.61 6.48 -22.56
N HIS A 9 7.51 7.03 -23.06
CA HIS A 9 6.79 8.13 -22.44
C HIS A 9 5.29 8.07 -22.77
N TYR A 10 4.43 8.43 -21.82
CA TYR A 10 2.96 8.34 -21.96
C TYR A 10 2.38 9.36 -22.96
N ASP A 11 3.17 10.36 -23.35
CA ASP A 11 2.80 11.35 -24.37
C ASP A 11 3.46 11.10 -25.74
N SER A 12 4.09 9.92 -25.91
CA SER A 12 4.65 9.52 -27.20
C SER A 12 3.56 9.41 -28.27
N VAL A 13 3.95 9.60 -29.53
CA VAL A 13 3.07 9.41 -30.70
C VAL A 13 2.41 8.03 -30.65
N LEU A 14 3.14 7.00 -30.21
CA LEU A 14 2.62 5.65 -30.03
C LEU A 14 1.55 5.60 -28.93
N SER A 15 1.79 6.23 -27.78
CA SER A 15 0.82 6.29 -26.67
C SER A 15 -0.47 7.05 -27.05
N ARG A 16 -0.36 8.19 -27.73
CA ARG A 16 -1.52 8.95 -28.25
C ARG A 16 -2.34 8.12 -29.25
N THR A 17 -1.65 7.41 -30.14
CA THR A 17 -2.29 6.51 -31.12
C THR A 17 -2.99 5.34 -30.41
N LEU A 18 -2.41 4.79 -29.34
CA LEU A 18 -3.02 3.75 -28.52
C LEU A 18 -4.24 4.22 -27.73
N LYS A 19 -4.36 5.51 -27.40
CA LYS A 19 -5.55 6.10 -26.74
C LYS A 19 -6.75 6.27 -27.69
N ASN A 20 -6.53 6.25 -29.01
CA ASN A 20 -7.60 6.40 -29.99
C ASN A 20 -8.43 5.10 -30.13
N PRO A 21 -9.76 5.13 -29.91
CA PRO A 21 -10.63 3.95 -29.96
C PRO A 21 -10.75 3.31 -31.36
N LEU A 22 -10.36 4.02 -32.42
CA LEU A 22 -10.38 3.51 -33.80
C LEU A 22 -9.19 2.58 -34.12
N TRP A 23 -8.21 2.45 -33.22
CA TRP A 23 -7.04 1.62 -33.42
C TRP A 23 -7.12 0.29 -32.67
N LYS A 24 -6.86 -0.82 -33.38
CA LYS A 24 -6.66 -2.13 -32.74
C LYS A 24 -5.27 -2.15 -32.10
N ARG A 25 -5.23 -2.26 -30.77
CA ARG A 25 -4.01 -2.22 -29.95
C ARG A 25 -3.69 -3.56 -29.32
N LYS A 26 -2.41 -3.90 -29.21
CA LYS A 26 -1.90 -5.03 -28.43
C LYS A 26 -0.59 -4.61 -27.76
N ARG A 27 -0.55 -4.67 -26.42
CA ARG A 27 0.68 -4.42 -25.63
C ARG A 27 1.36 -5.75 -25.38
N PHE A 28 2.69 -5.75 -25.45
CA PHE A 28 3.51 -6.93 -25.19
C PHE A 28 4.40 -6.63 -23.99
N LYS A 29 4.34 -7.51 -23.00
CA LYS A 29 5.21 -7.50 -21.83
C LYS A 29 6.20 -8.66 -21.96
N ALA A 30 7.47 -8.48 -21.63
CA ALA A 30 8.43 -9.56 -21.58
C ALA A 30 8.02 -10.61 -20.52
N LEU A 31 7.44 -10.12 -19.42
CA LEU A 31 6.86 -10.93 -18.36
C LEU A 31 5.33 -10.78 -18.37
N ILE A 32 4.61 -11.85 -18.66
CA ILE A 32 3.14 -11.86 -18.66
C ILE A 32 2.63 -11.96 -17.23
N THR A 33 3.28 -12.78 -16.40
CA THR A 33 2.94 -12.97 -15.00
C THR A 33 4.22 -13.05 -14.18
N TRP A 34 4.26 -12.27 -13.11
CA TRP A 34 5.37 -12.29 -12.16
C TRP A 34 5.39 -13.59 -11.35
N PRO A 35 6.57 -14.02 -10.87
CA PRO A 35 6.68 -15.07 -9.87
C PRO A 35 5.73 -14.82 -8.70
N SER A 36 5.18 -15.89 -8.14
CA SER A 36 4.25 -15.80 -7.00
C SER A 36 4.92 -15.28 -5.72
N ASP A 37 6.24 -15.42 -5.60
CA ASP A 37 7.04 -14.93 -4.49
C ASP A 37 8.29 -14.19 -4.99
N MET A 38 8.28 -12.87 -4.84
CA MET A 38 9.42 -12.02 -5.21
C MET A 38 10.46 -11.90 -4.09
N THR A 39 10.18 -12.35 -2.87
CA THR A 39 11.12 -12.21 -1.75
C THR A 39 12.42 -12.98 -1.95
N LEU A 40 12.36 -14.10 -2.69
CA LEU A 40 13.54 -14.85 -3.09
C LEU A 40 14.33 -14.12 -4.18
N TRP A 41 13.65 -13.42 -5.09
CA TRP A 41 14.32 -12.57 -6.09
C TRP A 41 14.96 -11.33 -5.46
N ASP A 42 14.35 -10.76 -4.42
CA ASP A 42 14.93 -9.65 -3.65
C ASP A 42 16.24 -10.08 -2.97
N LYS A 43 16.23 -11.25 -2.30
CA LYS A 43 17.44 -11.84 -1.70
C LYS A 43 18.50 -12.18 -2.74
N TRP A 44 18.08 -12.71 -3.89
CA TRP A 44 18.97 -13.01 -5.00
C TRP A 44 19.67 -11.75 -5.52
N GLU A 45 18.93 -10.64 -5.67
CA GLU A 45 19.50 -9.37 -6.12
C GLU A 45 20.41 -8.73 -5.06
N GLU A 46 20.09 -8.89 -3.78
CA GLU A 46 20.96 -8.50 -2.66
C GLU A 46 22.31 -9.25 -2.73
N ILE A 47 22.28 -10.57 -2.92
CA ILE A 47 23.48 -11.40 -3.09
C ILE A 47 24.28 -10.94 -4.32
N LEU A 48 23.60 -10.64 -5.43
CA LEU A 48 24.25 -10.21 -6.66
C LEU A 48 24.99 -8.86 -6.49
N ARG A 49 24.42 -7.92 -5.72
CA ARG A 49 24.96 -6.55 -5.58
C ARG A 49 25.99 -6.38 -4.46
N ASN A 50 25.93 -7.20 -3.40
CA ASN A 50 26.73 -6.99 -2.18
C ASN A 50 28.01 -7.84 -2.09
N ASN A 51 28.34 -8.64 -3.11
CA ASN A 51 29.47 -9.57 -3.08
C ASN A 51 30.50 -9.35 -4.21
N ASP A 52 30.59 -8.12 -4.74
CA ASP A 52 31.57 -7.70 -5.75
C ASP A 52 31.76 -8.73 -6.90
N GLU A 53 32.97 -9.26 -7.11
CA GLU A 53 33.29 -10.20 -8.21
C GLU A 53 32.62 -11.57 -8.07
N ASP A 54 32.28 -11.99 -6.84
CA ASP A 54 31.66 -13.29 -6.56
C ASP A 54 30.12 -13.24 -6.61
N GLY A 55 29.53 -12.05 -6.72
CA GLY A 55 28.08 -11.84 -6.66
C GLY A 55 27.30 -12.63 -7.71
N GLU A 56 27.80 -12.71 -8.94
CA GLU A 56 27.12 -13.44 -10.02
C GLU A 56 27.13 -14.96 -9.79
N LEU A 57 28.25 -15.49 -9.26
CA LEU A 57 28.38 -16.90 -8.92
C LEU A 57 27.47 -17.27 -7.73
N LEU A 58 27.51 -16.48 -6.66
CA LEU A 58 26.71 -16.73 -5.46
C LEU A 58 25.21 -16.61 -5.74
N ALA A 59 24.81 -15.59 -6.51
CA ALA A 59 23.42 -15.41 -6.92
C ALA A 59 22.97 -16.56 -7.83
N ARG A 60 23.85 -17.08 -8.69
CA ARG A 60 23.55 -18.25 -9.51
C ARG A 60 23.34 -19.50 -8.66
N THR A 61 24.21 -19.77 -7.68
CA THR A 61 24.05 -20.90 -6.75
C THR A 61 22.75 -20.80 -5.98
N PHE A 62 22.43 -19.61 -5.44
CA PHE A 62 21.18 -19.38 -4.72
C PHE A 62 19.94 -19.66 -5.59
N TYR A 63 19.97 -19.22 -6.85
CA TYR A 63 18.90 -19.50 -7.80
C TYR A 63 18.78 -20.99 -8.12
N ASP A 64 19.88 -21.70 -8.35
CA ASP A 64 19.86 -23.12 -8.67
C ASP A 64 19.29 -23.95 -7.49
N GLU A 65 19.55 -23.54 -6.24
CA GLU A 65 18.99 -24.16 -5.02
C GLU A 65 17.47 -23.90 -4.84
N HIS A 66 16.99 -22.72 -5.21
CA HIS A 66 15.61 -22.27 -4.95
C HIS A 66 14.74 -22.19 -6.23
N ARG A 67 15.21 -22.78 -7.32
CA ARG A 67 14.67 -22.57 -8.67
C ARG A 67 13.16 -22.76 -8.75
N GLU A 68 12.64 -23.87 -8.24
CA GLU A 68 11.20 -24.15 -8.32
C GLU A 68 10.35 -23.07 -7.65
N ALA A 69 10.77 -22.58 -6.49
CA ALA A 69 10.07 -21.53 -5.75
C ALA A 69 10.22 -20.16 -6.43
N MET A 70 11.38 -19.87 -7.00
CA MET A 70 11.66 -18.61 -7.71
C MET A 70 10.95 -18.52 -9.07
N GLU A 71 10.75 -19.64 -9.75
CA GLU A 71 10.03 -19.68 -11.04
C GLU A 71 8.52 -19.90 -10.90
N ALA A 72 8.05 -20.24 -9.68
CA ALA A 72 6.65 -20.56 -9.42
C ALA A 72 5.71 -19.43 -9.88
N GLY A 73 4.71 -19.78 -10.70
CA GLY A 73 3.69 -18.85 -11.19
C GLY A 73 4.14 -17.86 -12.27
N ALA A 74 5.43 -17.83 -12.62
CA ALA A 74 5.94 -16.92 -13.62
C ALA A 74 5.57 -17.38 -15.04
N VAL A 75 5.18 -16.42 -15.89
CA VAL A 75 4.88 -16.66 -17.31
C VAL A 75 5.62 -15.63 -18.15
N VAL A 76 6.53 -16.09 -19.00
CA VAL A 76 7.27 -15.23 -19.96
C VAL A 76 6.59 -15.23 -21.33
N SER A 77 6.66 -14.11 -22.05
CA SER A 77 6.06 -14.01 -23.39
C SER A 77 6.91 -14.63 -24.51
N TRP A 78 8.20 -14.87 -24.24
CA TRP A 78 9.11 -15.43 -25.22
C TRP A 78 10.12 -16.38 -24.58
N SER A 79 10.07 -17.66 -24.96
CA SER A 79 10.91 -18.72 -24.40
C SER A 79 12.42 -18.54 -24.63
N ALA A 80 12.82 -17.75 -25.64
CA ALA A 80 14.23 -17.42 -25.87
C ALA A 80 14.81 -16.45 -24.84
N ARG A 81 13.97 -15.82 -24.01
CA ARG A 81 14.38 -14.99 -22.86
C ARG A 81 13.72 -15.54 -21.59
N PRO A 82 14.33 -16.52 -20.92
CA PRO A 82 13.77 -17.10 -19.71
C PRO A 82 13.76 -16.09 -18.56
N LEU A 83 12.99 -16.40 -17.52
CA LEU A 83 12.79 -15.55 -16.35
C LEU A 83 14.13 -15.07 -15.75
N TYR A 84 15.08 -15.99 -15.55
CA TYR A 84 16.39 -15.67 -14.98
C TYR A 84 17.13 -14.59 -15.80
N THR A 85 17.10 -14.68 -17.13
CA THR A 85 17.70 -13.67 -18.01
C THR A 85 17.00 -12.32 -17.87
N LEU A 86 15.67 -12.31 -17.75
CA LEU A 86 14.91 -11.08 -17.52
C LEU A 86 15.24 -10.44 -16.17
N MET A 87 15.44 -11.24 -15.12
CA MET A 87 15.81 -10.75 -13.78
C MET A 87 17.25 -10.21 -13.75
N LEU A 88 18.19 -10.84 -14.46
CA LEU A 88 19.53 -10.28 -14.67
C LEU A 88 19.49 -8.93 -15.38
N ILE A 89 18.70 -8.81 -16.46
CA ILE A 89 18.53 -7.53 -17.17
C ILE A 89 17.90 -6.48 -16.23
N ARG A 90 16.88 -6.86 -15.46
CA ARG A 90 16.23 -5.98 -14.48
C ARG A 90 17.18 -5.46 -13.41
N ALA A 91 18.03 -6.34 -12.86
CA ALA A 91 19.05 -5.97 -11.88
C ALA A 91 20.14 -5.08 -12.51
N ARG A 92 20.56 -5.37 -13.74
CA ARG A 92 21.60 -4.61 -14.46
C ARG A 92 21.14 -3.21 -14.88
N ASP A 93 20.01 -3.12 -15.57
CA ASP A 93 19.51 -1.89 -16.19
C ASP A 93 18.71 -1.02 -15.22
N GLY A 94 18.36 -1.57 -14.05
CA GLY A 94 17.50 -0.95 -13.06
C GLY A 94 16.02 -1.15 -13.37
N HIS A 95 15.20 -1.20 -12.32
CA HIS A 95 13.79 -1.59 -12.42
C HIS A 95 13.02 -0.64 -13.35
N SER A 96 13.21 0.68 -13.23
CA SER A 96 12.51 1.66 -14.06
C SER A 96 12.78 1.53 -15.55
N THR A 97 14.04 1.23 -15.92
CA THR A 97 14.42 1.00 -17.33
C THR A 97 13.81 -0.29 -17.84
N PHE A 98 13.83 -1.34 -17.01
CA PHE A 98 13.21 -2.62 -17.33
C PHE A 98 11.70 -2.48 -17.51
N ASP A 99 11.04 -1.71 -16.65
CA ASP A 99 9.60 -1.50 -16.69
C ASP A 99 9.19 -0.73 -17.96
N SER A 100 9.90 0.33 -18.34
CA SER A 100 9.60 1.04 -19.60
C SER A 100 9.94 0.19 -20.84
N GLU A 101 11.13 -0.41 -20.90
CA GLU A 101 11.63 -1.07 -22.11
C GLU A 101 11.08 -2.47 -22.33
N TYR A 102 10.95 -3.26 -21.26
CA TYR A 102 10.57 -4.67 -21.33
C TYR A 102 9.12 -4.92 -20.92
N GLN A 103 8.55 -4.06 -20.05
CA GLN A 103 7.14 -4.18 -19.65
C GLN A 103 6.20 -3.19 -20.37
N ASN A 104 6.74 -2.23 -21.14
CA ASN A 104 5.97 -1.12 -21.74
C ASN A 104 5.16 -0.34 -20.70
N ASP A 105 5.76 -0.13 -19.53
CA ASP A 105 5.17 0.51 -18.36
C ASP A 105 6.09 1.62 -17.82
N PRO A 106 6.17 2.77 -18.51
CA PRO A 106 7.01 3.88 -18.04
C PRO A 106 6.44 4.49 -16.77
N VAL A 107 7.31 4.78 -15.79
CA VAL A 107 6.95 5.55 -14.59
C VAL A 107 6.34 6.89 -15.04
N SER A 108 5.11 7.16 -14.63
CA SER A 108 4.43 8.43 -14.91
C SER A 108 5.25 9.56 -14.28
N GLY A 109 5.62 10.60 -15.03
CA GLY A 109 6.40 11.74 -14.53
C GLY A 109 5.65 12.56 -13.47
N ASP A 110 5.19 13.77 -13.81
CA ASP A 110 4.50 14.70 -12.89
C ASP A 110 3.21 14.14 -12.26
N ASP A 111 2.67 13.03 -12.79
CA ASP A 111 1.47 12.35 -12.28
C ASP A 111 1.76 11.31 -11.17
N ALA A 112 3.04 11.05 -10.85
CA ALA A 112 3.43 10.12 -9.78
C ALA A 112 3.98 10.87 -8.57
N PRO A 113 3.15 11.15 -7.54
CA PRO A 113 3.50 12.05 -6.43
C PRO A 113 4.74 11.62 -5.63
N PHE A 114 5.05 10.32 -5.62
CA PHE A 114 6.15 9.75 -4.82
C PHE A 114 7.41 9.42 -5.62
N ALA A 115 7.37 9.42 -6.96
CA ALA A 115 8.40 8.79 -7.78
C ALA A 115 9.83 9.31 -7.51
N THR A 116 9.96 10.60 -7.20
CA THR A 116 11.25 11.30 -7.06
C THR A 116 11.61 11.67 -5.61
N CYS A 117 10.73 11.40 -4.65
CA CYS A 117 10.86 11.95 -3.29
C CYS A 117 11.08 10.91 -2.19
N ILE A 118 11.12 9.61 -2.54
CA ILE A 118 11.41 8.52 -1.60
C ILE A 118 12.84 8.67 -1.05
N THR A 119 12.95 8.71 0.28
CA THR A 119 14.21 8.78 1.01
C THR A 119 14.39 7.54 1.88
N PHE A 120 15.63 7.10 2.05
CA PHE A 120 15.97 5.92 2.84
C PHE A 120 16.60 6.27 4.19
N TRP A 121 16.30 5.48 5.21
CA TRP A 121 17.02 5.54 6.50
C TRP A 121 18.21 4.58 6.49
N VAL A 122 19.22 4.86 7.33
CA VAL A 122 20.51 4.14 7.31
C VAL A 122 20.75 3.38 8.62
N ASN A 123 20.48 4.01 9.76
CA ASN A 123 20.79 3.44 11.07
C ASN A 123 19.51 3.24 11.89
N ARG A 124 19.39 2.07 12.53
CA ARG A 124 18.37 1.83 13.55
C ARG A 124 18.68 2.67 14.78
N LEU A 125 17.72 3.52 15.18
CA LEU A 125 17.85 4.36 16.38
C LEU A 125 17.27 3.64 17.60
N LYS A 126 17.87 3.86 18.77
CA LYS A 126 17.41 3.23 20.03
C LYS A 126 16.12 3.87 20.55
N GLU A 127 15.87 5.11 20.13
CA GLU A 127 14.78 5.97 20.57
C GLU A 127 13.46 5.69 19.82
N TRP A 128 13.48 4.74 18.87
CA TRP A 128 12.29 4.39 18.11
C TRP A 128 11.24 3.72 18.97
N SER A 129 10.03 4.27 18.92
CA SER A 129 8.82 3.59 19.35
C SER A 129 8.23 2.85 18.16
N PHE A 130 8.05 1.53 18.27
CA PHE A 130 7.53 0.73 17.17
C PHE A 130 6.00 0.77 17.11
N PHE A 131 5.49 0.89 15.90
CA PHE A 131 4.07 0.81 15.56
C PHE A 131 3.90 -0.09 14.35
N GLY A 132 2.76 -0.76 14.25
CA GLY A 132 2.47 -1.63 13.13
C GLY A 132 1.18 -1.26 12.41
N SER A 133 1.06 -1.65 11.15
CA SER A 133 -0.19 -1.55 10.39
C SER A 133 -0.44 -2.82 9.58
N ILE A 134 -1.72 -3.14 9.40
CA ILE A 134 -2.19 -4.30 8.65
C ILE A 134 -3.27 -3.83 7.69
N ASP A 135 -2.99 -3.91 6.40
CA ASP A 135 -4.01 -3.94 5.35
C ASP A 135 -4.21 -5.40 4.94
N PRO A 136 -5.27 -6.06 5.43
CA PRO A 136 -5.51 -7.46 5.13
C PRO A 136 -6.02 -7.69 3.70
N SER A 137 -6.40 -6.63 2.96
CA SER A 137 -6.97 -6.61 1.59
C SER A 137 -7.56 -7.95 1.13
N LEU A 138 -8.84 -8.12 1.41
CA LEU A 138 -9.56 -9.37 1.12
C LEU A 138 -10.48 -9.12 -0.07
N GLY A 139 -9.95 -9.35 -1.26
CA GLY A 139 -10.67 -9.15 -2.51
C GLY A 139 -12.10 -9.72 -2.47
N LEU A 140 -13.07 -8.86 -2.76
CA LEU A 140 -14.51 -9.19 -2.75
C LEU A 140 -14.91 -10.22 -3.84
N LYS A 141 -14.02 -10.49 -4.82
CA LYS A 141 -14.27 -11.40 -5.94
C LYS A 141 -13.36 -12.64 -5.82
N GLY A 142 -13.95 -13.74 -5.35
CA GLY A 142 -13.30 -14.97 -4.87
C GLY A 142 -12.40 -15.79 -5.83
N ASN A 143 -11.79 -15.21 -6.86
CA ASN A 143 -10.82 -15.92 -7.72
C ASN A 143 -9.43 -15.27 -7.81
N SER A 144 -9.22 -14.08 -7.22
CA SER A 144 -7.88 -13.52 -7.02
C SER A 144 -7.83 -12.95 -5.60
N ARG A 145 -6.93 -13.49 -4.76
CA ARG A 145 -6.64 -12.87 -3.47
C ARG A 145 -5.79 -11.64 -3.73
N ASP A 146 -6.26 -10.49 -3.29
CA ASP A 146 -5.47 -9.27 -3.30
C ASP A 146 -4.29 -9.40 -2.30
N PRO A 147 -3.16 -8.74 -2.55
CA PRO A 147 -2.01 -8.80 -1.65
C PRO A 147 -2.36 -8.18 -0.30
N SER A 148 -1.99 -8.86 0.79
CA SER A 148 -2.02 -8.26 2.13
C SER A 148 -0.72 -7.50 2.41
N ALA A 149 -0.79 -6.38 3.12
CA ALA A 149 0.35 -5.62 3.57
C ALA A 149 0.44 -5.59 5.10
N ILE A 150 1.62 -5.92 5.63
CA ILE A 150 1.95 -5.80 7.06
C ILE A 150 3.19 -4.91 7.15
N LEU A 151 3.06 -3.74 7.77
CA LEU A 151 4.18 -2.81 7.95
C LEU A 151 4.53 -2.65 9.43
N VAL A 152 5.81 -2.40 9.71
CA VAL A 152 6.28 -1.94 11.02
C VAL A 152 7.13 -0.69 10.81
N GLY A 153 6.92 0.33 11.64
CA GLY A 153 7.68 1.57 11.61
C GLY A 153 8.28 1.91 12.97
N GLY A 154 9.52 2.36 12.97
CA GLY A 154 10.18 3.01 14.09
C GLY A 154 9.88 4.50 14.07
N PHE A 155 9.04 4.98 14.97
CA PHE A 155 8.68 6.38 15.07
C PHE A 155 9.55 7.08 16.12
N ASN A 156 10.22 8.16 15.72
CA ASN A 156 10.94 9.03 16.63
C ASN A 156 10.03 10.16 17.10
N ARG A 157 9.54 10.06 18.35
CA ARG A 157 8.62 11.05 18.95
C ARG A 157 9.21 12.44 19.11
N MET A 158 10.55 12.56 19.14
CA MET A 158 11.21 13.86 19.29
C MET A 158 11.29 14.62 17.97
N THR A 159 11.50 13.90 16.86
CA THR A 159 11.65 14.50 15.53
C THR A 159 10.40 14.42 14.68
N GLY A 160 9.44 13.56 15.03
CA GLY A 160 8.25 13.28 14.23
C GLY A 160 8.53 12.46 12.97
N VAL A 161 9.70 11.82 12.90
CA VAL A 161 10.12 11.03 11.72
C VAL A 161 9.69 9.57 11.91
N LEU A 162 9.06 9.02 10.88
CA LEU A 162 8.70 7.61 10.74
C LEU A 162 9.70 6.90 9.81
N ASP A 163 10.37 5.89 10.36
CA ASP A 163 11.25 4.99 9.61
C ASP A 163 10.55 3.64 9.42
N VAL A 164 10.16 3.30 8.20
CA VAL A 164 9.53 2.00 7.92
C VAL A 164 10.60 0.92 7.97
N VAL A 165 10.53 0.01 8.94
CA VAL A 165 11.54 -1.04 9.16
C VAL A 165 11.17 -2.35 8.49
N GLU A 166 9.88 -2.70 8.47
CA GLU A 166 9.37 -3.90 7.80
C GLU A 166 8.24 -3.51 6.85
N ALA A 167 8.26 -4.08 5.64
CA ALA A 167 7.17 -3.96 4.68
C ALA A 167 6.91 -5.30 3.99
N ARG A 168 6.02 -6.12 4.56
CA ARG A 168 5.75 -7.46 4.06
C ARG A 168 4.47 -7.48 3.23
N ILE A 169 4.58 -7.30 1.92
CA ILE A 169 3.45 -7.24 0.97
C ILE A 169 3.42 -8.51 0.12
N LYS A 170 2.41 -9.37 0.30
CA LYS A 170 2.21 -10.60 -0.48
C LYS A 170 0.81 -11.18 -0.29
N LYS A 171 0.41 -12.09 -1.19
CA LYS A 171 -0.84 -12.84 -1.07
C LYS A 171 -0.73 -13.84 0.09
N ARG A 172 -1.64 -13.76 1.06
CA ARG A 172 -1.63 -14.61 2.26
C ARG A 172 -3.03 -15.12 2.58
N LEU A 173 -3.07 -16.19 3.37
CA LEU A 173 -4.29 -16.59 4.08
C LEU A 173 -4.46 -15.72 5.33
N PRO A 174 -5.71 -15.49 5.80
CA PRO A 174 -5.97 -14.80 7.06
C PRO A 174 -5.18 -15.35 8.26
N SER A 175 -5.05 -16.67 8.37
CA SER A 175 -4.25 -17.31 9.43
C SER A 175 -2.76 -16.97 9.35
N VAL A 176 -2.21 -16.82 8.14
CA VAL A 176 -0.81 -16.44 7.93
C VAL A 176 -0.59 -14.96 8.24
N ILE A 177 -1.57 -14.09 7.95
CA ILE A 177 -1.52 -12.67 8.37
C ILE A 177 -1.40 -12.59 9.89
N ILE A 178 -2.21 -13.38 10.62
CA ILE A 178 -2.19 -13.42 12.08
C ILE A 178 -0.83 -13.90 12.60
N SER A 179 -0.32 -15.04 12.10
CA SER A 179 0.96 -15.58 12.56
C SER A 179 2.14 -14.66 12.24
N ASP A 180 2.18 -14.07 11.04
CA ASP A 180 3.23 -13.12 10.63
C ASP A 180 3.21 -11.87 11.54
N THR A 181 2.02 -11.36 11.85
CA THR A 181 1.86 -10.20 12.74
C THR A 181 2.33 -10.51 14.16
N ILE A 182 1.99 -11.68 14.71
CA ILE A 182 2.43 -12.08 16.05
C ILE A 182 3.96 -12.25 16.10
N ALA A 183 4.57 -12.78 15.04
CA ALA A 183 6.03 -12.89 14.94
C ALA A 183 6.69 -11.49 14.96
N LEU A 184 6.16 -10.54 14.19
CA LEU A 184 6.62 -9.16 14.20
C LEU A 184 6.38 -8.47 15.56
N GLN A 185 5.25 -8.72 16.22
CA GLN A 185 5.00 -8.19 17.57
C GLN A 185 6.02 -8.72 18.58
N ARG A 186 6.40 -9.99 18.48
CA ARG A 186 7.43 -10.59 19.35
C ARG A 186 8.80 -9.94 19.14
N GLU A 187 9.12 -9.59 17.90
CA GLU A 187 10.41 -9.00 17.53
C GLU A 187 10.52 -7.50 17.88
N TYR A 188 9.49 -6.73 17.56
CA TYR A 188 9.54 -5.27 17.66
C TYR A 188 8.82 -4.70 18.89
N GLY A 189 7.94 -5.47 19.52
CA GLY A 189 7.17 -5.01 20.69
C GLY A 189 6.36 -3.75 20.38
N CYS A 190 5.66 -3.72 19.24
CA CYS A 190 4.92 -2.53 18.80
C CYS A 190 3.90 -2.10 19.85
N LEU A 191 3.84 -0.79 20.09
CA LEU A 191 2.95 -0.19 21.08
C LEU A 191 1.48 -0.27 20.66
N CYS A 192 1.22 -0.21 19.35
CA CYS A 192 -0.10 -0.30 18.77
C CYS A 192 -0.01 -0.81 17.33
N TRP A 193 -1.03 -1.55 16.91
CA TRP A 193 -1.24 -1.99 15.53
C TRP A 193 -2.53 -1.38 14.99
N SER A 194 -2.50 -0.72 13.84
CA SER A 194 -3.71 -0.32 13.12
C SER A 194 -4.14 -1.45 12.19
N VAL A 195 -5.38 -1.90 12.32
CA VAL A 195 -5.95 -2.95 11.46
C VAL A 195 -7.19 -2.38 10.80
N GLU A 196 -7.26 -2.41 9.47
CA GLU A 196 -8.48 -2.03 8.78
C GLU A 196 -9.63 -2.93 9.26
N ALA A 197 -10.76 -2.33 9.61
CA ALA A 197 -11.87 -3.01 10.28
C ALA A 197 -13.18 -2.87 9.50
N VAL A 198 -13.20 -3.33 8.25
CA VAL A 198 -14.40 -3.43 7.44
C VAL A 198 -14.86 -4.89 7.36
N GLN A 199 -16.05 -5.18 7.90
CA GLN A 199 -16.73 -6.49 7.83
C GLN A 199 -15.83 -7.66 8.30
N PHE A 200 -15.40 -8.53 7.38
CA PHE A 200 -14.59 -9.71 7.69
C PHE A 200 -13.23 -9.33 8.31
N GLN A 201 -12.72 -8.12 8.05
CA GLN A 201 -11.46 -7.68 8.64
C GLN A 201 -11.57 -7.49 10.17
N GLU A 202 -12.76 -7.16 10.70
CA GLU A 202 -12.99 -7.09 12.16
C GLU A 202 -12.92 -8.49 12.81
N PHE A 203 -13.34 -9.52 12.08
CA PHE A 203 -13.14 -10.91 12.53
C PHE A 203 -11.65 -11.25 12.57
N LEU A 204 -10.87 -10.88 11.55
CA LEU A 204 -9.42 -11.07 11.54
C LEU A 204 -8.75 -10.35 12.73
N ARG A 205 -9.14 -9.11 13.02
CA ARG A 205 -8.62 -8.33 14.15
C ARG A 205 -8.91 -8.98 15.50
N THR A 206 -10.15 -9.41 15.73
CA THR A 206 -10.56 -10.05 16.99
C THR A 206 -9.86 -11.39 17.19
N GLU A 207 -9.69 -12.17 16.13
CA GLU A 207 -8.96 -13.43 16.16
C GLU A 207 -7.46 -13.24 16.39
N LEU A 208 -6.86 -12.20 15.81
CA LEU A 208 -5.48 -11.78 16.09
C LEU A 208 -5.29 -11.47 17.58
N VAL A 209 -6.20 -10.69 18.19
CA VAL A 209 -6.14 -10.37 19.62
C VAL A 209 -6.25 -11.63 20.47
N ARG A 210 -7.18 -12.54 20.15
CA ARG A 210 -7.37 -13.80 20.88
C ARG A 210 -6.14 -14.70 20.81
N GLN A 211 -5.67 -15.03 19.60
CA GLN A 211 -4.54 -15.94 19.41
C GLN A 211 -3.23 -15.37 19.97
N SER A 212 -3.01 -14.05 19.82
CA SER A 212 -1.80 -13.40 20.33
C SER A 212 -1.72 -13.42 21.86
N ALA A 213 -2.86 -13.26 22.55
CA ALA A 213 -2.95 -13.39 24.00
C ALA A 213 -2.68 -14.82 24.47
N GLU A 214 -3.21 -15.83 23.78
CA GLU A 214 -2.96 -17.26 24.09
C GLU A 214 -1.49 -17.63 23.96
N LEU A 215 -0.77 -17.01 23.02
CA LEU A 215 0.66 -17.22 22.81
C LEU A 215 1.57 -16.36 23.71
N GLY A 216 1.00 -15.59 24.65
CA GLY A 216 1.76 -14.73 25.57
C GLY A 216 2.42 -13.51 24.92
N VAL A 217 2.00 -13.13 23.70
CA VAL A 217 2.52 -11.98 22.95
C VAL A 217 1.34 -11.12 22.53
N PRO A 218 0.67 -10.41 23.46
CA PRO A 218 -0.56 -9.68 23.15
C PRO A 218 -0.29 -8.61 22.09
N VAL A 219 -1.10 -8.63 21.03
CA VAL A 219 -1.07 -7.63 19.96
C VAL A 219 -2.12 -6.54 20.27
N PRO A 220 -1.71 -5.30 20.55
CA PRO A 220 -2.63 -4.17 20.77
C PRO A 220 -3.21 -3.69 19.44
N ALA A 221 -4.22 -4.41 18.92
CA ALA A 221 -4.84 -4.14 17.62
C ALA A 221 -6.02 -3.16 17.71
N MET A 222 -5.81 -1.95 17.19
CA MET A 222 -6.81 -0.90 17.06
C MET A 222 -7.52 -0.95 15.70
N PRO A 223 -8.87 -0.95 15.67
CA PRO A 223 -9.61 -0.91 14.42
C PRO A 223 -9.47 0.47 13.76
N VAL A 224 -9.33 0.48 12.43
CA VAL A 224 -9.36 1.68 11.59
C VAL A 224 -10.49 1.54 10.58
N THR A 225 -11.38 2.53 10.54
CA THR A 225 -12.45 2.61 9.54
C THR A 225 -12.18 3.82 8.64
N PRO A 226 -11.73 3.61 7.40
CA PRO A 226 -11.51 4.73 6.48
C PRO A 226 -12.84 5.36 6.07
N HIS A 227 -12.91 6.70 6.11
CA HIS A 227 -14.09 7.48 5.73
C HIS A 227 -13.92 8.27 4.43
N SER A 228 -12.70 8.36 3.91
CA SER A 228 -12.34 9.08 2.70
C SER A 228 -11.80 8.15 1.62
N ASP A 229 -11.83 8.63 0.37
CA ASP A 229 -11.35 7.93 -0.80
C ASP A 229 -9.89 7.46 -0.62
N LYS A 230 -9.64 6.19 -0.94
CA LYS A 230 -8.33 5.52 -0.75
C LYS A 230 -7.20 6.26 -1.46
N ILE A 231 -7.45 6.74 -2.69
CA ILE A 231 -6.44 7.44 -3.49
C ILE A 231 -6.05 8.75 -2.80
N LEU A 232 -7.03 9.55 -2.37
CA LEU A 232 -6.77 10.82 -1.68
C LEU A 232 -6.04 10.63 -0.35
N ARG A 233 -6.35 9.56 0.39
CA ARG A 233 -5.64 9.22 1.65
C ARG A 233 -4.18 8.92 1.36
N ILE A 234 -3.89 8.05 0.39
CA ILE A 234 -2.51 7.71 0.03
C ILE A 234 -1.79 8.95 -0.47
N GLU A 235 -2.37 9.74 -1.37
CA GLU A 235 -1.79 10.97 -1.91
C GLU A 235 -1.43 11.99 -0.80
N SER A 236 -2.20 12.04 0.29
CA SER A 236 -1.91 12.90 1.44
C SER A 236 -0.57 12.59 2.13
N LEU A 237 0.05 11.44 1.84
CA LEU A 237 1.39 11.11 2.32
C LEU A 237 2.50 11.90 1.62
N GLN A 238 2.25 12.42 0.43
CA GLN A 238 3.26 13.04 -0.44
C GLN A 238 4.10 14.10 0.27
N PRO A 239 3.52 15.06 1.03
CA PRO A 239 4.32 16.09 1.69
C PRO A 239 5.25 15.51 2.76
N TYR A 240 4.86 14.42 3.43
CA TYR A 240 5.66 13.81 4.49
C TYR A 240 6.81 12.97 3.93
N VAL A 241 6.59 12.28 2.81
CA VAL A 241 7.66 11.59 2.08
C VAL A 241 8.64 12.62 1.51
N PHE A 242 8.13 13.68 0.86
CA PHE A 242 8.95 14.75 0.28
C PHE A 242 9.82 15.47 1.31
N ASN A 243 9.27 15.78 2.49
CA ASN A 243 10.00 16.42 3.57
C ASN A 243 10.82 15.45 4.43
N LYS A 244 10.98 14.18 4.01
CA LYS A 244 11.79 13.16 4.69
C LYS A 244 11.30 12.82 6.11
N LEU A 245 10.02 13.08 6.38
CA LEU A 245 9.34 12.69 7.62
C LEU A 245 8.91 11.22 7.58
N ILE A 246 8.73 10.66 6.39
CA ILE A 246 8.59 9.22 6.17
C ILE A 246 9.80 8.76 5.36
N ARG A 247 10.52 7.77 5.88
CA ARG A 247 11.68 7.15 5.22
C ARG A 247 11.48 5.65 5.12
N LEU A 248 11.92 5.08 4.01
CA LEU A 248 11.81 3.65 3.71
C LEU A 248 13.16 2.95 3.87
N SER A 249 13.17 1.63 3.72
CA SER A 249 14.39 0.85 3.52
C SER A 249 14.53 0.46 2.03
N PRO A 250 15.74 0.47 1.43
CA PRO A 250 15.95 0.02 0.05
C PRO A 250 15.47 -1.43 -0.20
N THR A 251 15.42 -2.25 0.85
CA THR A 251 14.94 -3.64 0.78
C THR A 251 13.42 -3.76 0.57
N GLN A 252 12.67 -2.67 0.67
CA GLN A 252 11.20 -2.67 0.60
C GLN A 252 10.72 -2.48 -0.84
N VAL A 253 11.23 -3.31 -1.76
CA VAL A 253 11.07 -3.17 -3.21
C VAL A 253 9.60 -3.04 -3.61
N THR A 254 8.74 -3.95 -3.15
CA THR A 254 7.31 -3.93 -3.49
C THR A 254 6.62 -2.63 -3.06
N LEU A 255 6.89 -2.13 -1.85
CA LEU A 255 6.31 -0.88 -1.36
C LEU A 255 6.80 0.31 -2.18
N ILE A 256 8.11 0.33 -2.48
CA ILE A 256 8.74 1.38 -3.28
C ILE A 256 8.13 1.41 -4.69
N GLU A 257 7.95 0.25 -5.32
CA GLU A 257 7.35 0.15 -6.65
C GLU A 257 5.90 0.60 -6.67
N GLN A 258 5.10 0.19 -5.68
CA GLN A 258 3.72 0.65 -5.54
C GLN A 258 3.63 2.17 -5.37
N LEU A 259 4.50 2.77 -4.54
CA LEU A 259 4.55 4.23 -4.37
C LEU A 259 5.02 4.95 -5.63
N ARG A 260 6.06 4.45 -6.31
CA ARG A 260 6.60 5.06 -7.54
C ARG A 260 5.59 5.09 -8.68
N HIS A 261 4.73 4.08 -8.79
CA HIS A 261 3.73 3.99 -9.86
C HIS A 261 2.35 4.49 -9.43
N PHE A 262 2.18 4.88 -8.17
CA PHE A 262 0.93 5.45 -7.67
C PHE A 262 0.57 6.72 -8.48
N PRO A 263 -0.71 6.95 -8.83
CA PRO A 263 -1.91 6.16 -8.50
C PRO A 263 -2.21 5.01 -9.48
N MET A 264 -1.36 4.79 -10.48
CA MET A 264 -1.61 3.84 -11.58
C MET A 264 -1.08 2.42 -11.32
N ALA A 265 -0.52 2.16 -10.13
CA ALA A 265 -0.02 0.85 -9.74
C ALA A 265 -1.15 -0.21 -9.73
N ASP A 266 -0.81 -1.44 -10.12
CA ASP A 266 -1.76 -2.58 -10.12
C ASP A 266 -2.29 -2.91 -8.71
N HIS A 267 -1.54 -2.54 -7.68
CA HIS A 267 -1.84 -2.77 -6.26
C HIS A 267 -1.44 -1.56 -5.42
N ASP A 268 -2.23 -1.23 -4.41
CA ASP A 268 -2.08 -0.06 -3.55
C ASP A 268 -2.15 -0.39 -2.04
N ASP A 269 -2.13 -1.67 -1.68
CA ASP A 269 -2.24 -2.16 -0.29
C ASP A 269 -1.06 -1.72 0.59
N GLY A 270 0.16 -1.66 0.02
CA GLY A 270 1.34 -1.15 0.71
C GLY A 270 1.23 0.34 1.05
N PRO A 271 0.99 1.23 0.06
CA PRO A 271 0.72 2.64 0.32
C PRO A 271 -0.44 2.90 1.27
N ASP A 272 -1.52 2.10 1.23
CA ASP A 272 -2.63 2.26 2.18
C ASP A 272 -2.24 1.85 3.61
N ALA A 273 -1.54 0.72 3.77
CA ALA A 273 -0.98 0.32 5.05
C ALA A 273 0.02 1.37 5.58
N LEU A 274 0.80 2.03 4.71
CA LEU A 274 1.71 3.11 5.09
C LEU A 274 0.94 4.32 5.60
N HIS A 275 -0.19 4.65 4.96
CA HIS A 275 -1.06 5.72 5.42
C HIS A 275 -1.63 5.43 6.82
N MET A 276 -2.13 4.22 7.05
CA MET A 276 -2.61 3.81 8.37
C MET A 276 -1.51 3.87 9.44
N LEU A 277 -0.30 3.41 9.10
CA LEU A 277 0.85 3.46 10.00
C LEU A 277 1.22 4.90 10.38
N TRP A 278 1.28 5.80 9.40
CA TRP A 278 1.56 7.22 9.62
C TRP A 278 0.48 7.91 10.47
N ALA A 279 -0.79 7.65 10.16
CA ALA A 279 -1.92 8.18 10.94
C ALA A 279 -1.90 7.68 12.40
N LEU A 280 -1.57 6.40 12.61
CA LEU A 280 -1.42 5.81 13.93
C LEU A 280 -0.27 6.48 14.71
N CYS A 281 0.90 6.61 14.08
CA CYS A 281 2.05 7.26 14.70
C CYS A 281 1.75 8.71 15.11
N ASN A 282 1.03 9.47 14.29
CA ASN A 282 0.66 10.85 14.64
C ASN A 282 -0.39 10.95 15.76
N SER A 283 -1.30 9.97 15.85
CA SER A 283 -2.33 9.91 16.89
C SER A 283 -1.76 9.59 18.28
N PHE A 284 -0.71 8.76 18.32
CA PHE A 284 -0.09 8.27 19.57
C PHE A 284 1.29 8.86 19.87
N GLY A 285 1.94 9.50 18.89
CA GLY A 285 3.33 9.94 18.93
C GLY A 285 3.52 11.45 19.04
N THR A 286 2.48 12.26 18.86
CA THR A 286 2.53 13.69 19.18
C THR A 286 2.45 13.90 20.70
N ARG A 287 3.20 14.89 21.22
CA ARG A 287 3.33 15.18 22.66
C ARG A 287 2.00 15.52 23.34
N ASP A 288 1.03 15.98 22.55
CA ASP A 288 -0.37 16.19 22.94
C ASP A 288 -1.18 14.97 22.50
N GLY A 289 -1.39 14.02 23.40
CA GLY A 289 -2.18 12.82 23.12
C GLY A 289 -3.55 13.16 22.51
N PHE A 290 -4.02 12.30 21.61
CA PHE A 290 -5.38 12.18 21.09
C PHE A 290 -6.22 13.47 21.08
N ARG A 291 -6.13 14.28 20.01
CA ARG A 291 -7.03 15.41 19.81
C ARG A 291 -8.36 14.90 19.22
N HIS A 292 -9.34 14.67 20.09
CA HIS A 292 -10.72 14.35 19.70
C HIS A 292 -11.25 15.45 18.78
N VAL A 293 -11.52 15.13 17.51
CA VAL A 293 -12.25 16.02 16.61
C VAL A 293 -13.69 16.12 17.16
N PRO A 294 -14.17 17.31 17.55
CA PRO A 294 -15.55 17.44 17.99
C PRO A 294 -16.45 16.99 16.85
N ARG A 295 -17.25 15.95 17.11
CA ARG A 295 -18.35 15.57 16.25
C ARG A 295 -19.19 16.83 16.07
N ARG A 296 -19.34 17.31 14.83
CA ARG A 296 -20.28 18.40 14.53
C ARG A 296 -21.61 17.99 15.14
N GLN A 297 -22.04 18.70 16.19
CA GLN A 297 -23.43 18.70 16.58
C GLN A 297 -24.16 19.32 15.40
N ASP A 298 -25.01 18.53 14.75
CA ASP A 298 -26.06 19.08 13.93
C ASP A 298 -26.85 20.02 14.84
N ASP A 299 -26.73 21.32 14.59
CA ASP A 299 -27.54 22.35 15.23
C ASP A 299 -29.00 22.11 14.82
N ASP A 300 -29.69 21.25 15.57
CA ASP A 300 -31.14 21.26 15.67
C ASP A 300 -31.53 22.61 16.28
N ARG A 301 -31.70 23.59 15.39
CA ARG A 301 -32.33 24.88 15.69
C ARG A 301 -33.80 24.64 15.98
N ASP A 302 -34.09 24.20 17.20
CA ASP A 302 -35.40 24.42 17.82
C ASP A 302 -35.57 25.92 18.02
N ASN A 303 -36.22 26.53 17.04
CA ASN A 303 -36.60 27.93 17.02
C ASN A 303 -37.78 28.16 17.96
N ASP A 304 -37.45 28.29 19.25
CA ASP A 304 -38.39 28.57 20.32
C ASP A 304 -38.79 30.06 20.30
N ASN A 305 -39.65 30.44 19.35
CA ASN A 305 -40.11 31.82 19.20
C ASN A 305 -41.41 32.05 19.99
N ARG A 306 -41.26 32.45 21.26
CA ARG A 306 -42.35 33.00 22.08
C ARG A 306 -42.50 34.50 21.82
N HIS A 307 -43.59 34.92 21.18
CA HIS A 307 -44.26 36.19 21.52
C HIS A 307 -45.77 36.17 21.23
N SER A 308 -46.53 36.11 22.33
CA SER A 308 -47.76 36.84 22.65
C SER A 308 -48.66 37.43 21.53
N GLY A 309 -49.96 37.09 21.55
CA GLY A 309 -51.00 37.99 21.02
C GLY A 309 -52.35 37.38 20.64
N GLN A 310 -53.27 37.28 21.61
CA GLN A 310 -54.73 37.49 21.49
C GLN A 310 -55.60 36.76 20.42
N SER A 311 -56.44 35.88 20.96
CA SER A 311 -57.92 35.92 20.87
C SER A 311 -58.68 35.50 19.59
N ARG A 312 -59.75 34.73 19.88
CA ARG A 312 -61.07 34.60 19.20
C ARG A 312 -61.28 33.57 18.08
N GLN A 313 -62.10 32.59 18.47
CA GLN A 313 -63.34 32.11 17.83
C GLN A 313 -63.33 31.47 16.42
N ARG A 314 -63.84 30.23 16.44
CA ARG A 314 -64.84 29.61 15.54
C ARG A 314 -64.48 29.37 14.06
N SER A 315 -64.88 28.15 13.63
CA SER A 315 -65.53 27.83 12.34
C SER A 315 -64.79 26.85 11.43
N ARG A 316 -65.39 25.64 11.35
CA ARG A 316 -65.58 24.72 10.23
C ARG A 316 -65.06 25.07 8.81
N SER A 317 -64.72 23.98 8.11
CA SER A 317 -64.71 23.67 6.65
C SER A 317 -63.30 23.38 6.12
N ARG A 318 -62.96 22.16 5.67
CA ARG A 318 -63.33 21.36 4.47
C ARG A 318 -62.58 21.80 3.21
N PHE A 319 -61.92 20.80 2.59
CA PHE A 319 -61.35 20.69 1.23
C PHE A 319 -59.88 21.09 0.97
N GLY A 320 -59.15 20.14 0.35
CA GLY A 320 -58.55 20.39 -0.97
C GLY A 320 -57.03 20.23 -1.14
N ASN A 321 -56.60 19.01 -1.52
CA ASN A 321 -55.78 18.66 -2.70
C ASN A 321 -54.38 19.27 -2.96
N GLY A 322 -53.36 18.40 -3.14
CA GLY A 322 -52.52 18.38 -4.36
C GLY A 322 -51.01 18.72 -4.26
N GLY A 323 -50.18 17.77 -4.74
CA GLY A 323 -48.82 17.94 -5.30
C GLY A 323 -47.68 18.01 -4.27
N TRP A 324 -46.57 17.28 -4.35
CA TRP A 324 -45.92 16.44 -5.37
C TRP A 324 -45.34 15.17 -4.73
#